data_AF-A0A7X8HE01-F1
#
_entry.id   AF-A0A7X8HE01-F1
#
_cell.length_a   1.000
_cell.length_b   1.000
_cell.length_c   1.000
_cell.angle_alpha   90.00
_cell.angle_beta   90.00
_cell.angle_gamma   90.00
#
_symmetry.space_group_name_H-M   'P 1'
#
loop_
_entity.id
_entity.type
_entity.pdbx_description
1 polymer ?
#
loop_
_entity_poly.entity_id
_entity_poly.type
_entity_poly.pdbx_seq_one_letter_code
_entity_poly.pdbx_strand_id
1 'polypeptide(L)'
;RAGTLEETGDETRPDGTAVRTLRGALSLPGRIRDGRWTRIETRLPGDDAVFLSLELEYPETPHRGYDKAKAARLDRTWDGRWTEVLPAEIVPAFDADPARPFRVFKRNFFGDVSSYAADHHLVSGARRTASFNNHITHPWVAVSNGSEGILVAQYEGDRCNFAFCPMRSEVTGGRQRLRLNPFGTYYGPQWKYATAVTGLGRAMAVLMADQLDSYAPSYNGKTSRFSVAVFPFRGPEPPEEIRRRAEEWGEGTV
;
A
#
# COMPACT_ATOMS: atom_id res chain seq x y z
N ARG A 1 -6.34 -12.22 -6.63
CA ARG A 1 -5.52 -13.33 -7.19
C ARG A 1 -4.17 -12.74 -7.57
N ALA A 2 -3.08 -13.47 -7.37
CA ALA A 2 -1.76 -13.02 -7.81
C ALA A 2 -1.68 -13.08 -9.35
N GLY A 3 -0.90 -12.18 -9.96
CA GLY A 3 -0.53 -12.27 -11.37
C GLY A 3 0.36 -13.47 -11.64
N THR A 4 0.43 -13.89 -12.90
CA THR A 4 1.45 -14.84 -13.37
C THR A 4 2.71 -14.08 -13.77
N LEU A 5 3.87 -14.70 -13.57
CA LEU A 5 5.13 -14.26 -14.16
C LEU A 5 5.32 -15.04 -15.46
N GLU A 6 5.63 -14.34 -16.54
CA GLU A 6 5.78 -14.91 -17.89
C GLU A 6 7.18 -14.69 -18.45
N GLU A 7 7.80 -13.55 -18.13
CA GLU A 7 9.12 -13.17 -18.64
C GLU A 7 9.97 -12.58 -17.53
N THR A 8 11.27 -12.86 -17.56
CA THR A 8 12.29 -12.23 -16.73
C THR A 8 13.48 -11.87 -17.61
N GLY A 9 13.95 -10.63 -17.49
CA GLY A 9 15.19 -10.16 -18.06
C GLY A 9 16.07 -9.58 -16.98
N ASP A 10 17.34 -9.96 -16.95
CA ASP A 10 18.35 -9.43 -16.03
C ASP A 10 19.43 -8.73 -16.85
N GLU A 11 19.80 -7.53 -16.46
CA GLU A 11 20.85 -6.71 -17.05
C GLU A 11 21.76 -6.19 -15.93
N THR A 12 23.07 -6.19 -16.15
CA THR A 12 24.02 -5.44 -15.32
C THR A 12 24.67 -4.39 -16.18
N ARG A 13 24.47 -3.12 -15.81
CA ARG A 13 25.02 -1.97 -16.52
C ARG A 13 26.53 -1.83 -16.24
N PRO A 14 27.29 -1.12 -17.08
CA PRO A 14 28.74 -0.93 -16.90
C PRO A 14 29.14 -0.28 -15.57
N ASP A 15 28.25 0.49 -14.97
CA ASP A 15 28.43 1.14 -13.66
C ASP A 15 28.21 0.17 -12.48
N GLY A 16 27.81 -1.09 -12.73
CA GLY A 16 27.48 -2.08 -11.71
C GLY A 16 26.01 -2.09 -11.28
N THR A 17 25.17 -1.22 -11.85
CA THR A 17 23.73 -1.20 -11.58
C THR A 17 23.08 -2.47 -12.11
N ALA A 18 22.39 -3.21 -11.24
CA ALA A 18 21.61 -4.38 -11.61
C ALA A 18 20.16 -3.98 -11.90
N VAL A 19 19.67 -4.34 -13.08
CA VAL A 19 18.29 -4.10 -13.52
C VAL A 19 17.62 -5.43 -13.81
N ARG A 20 16.49 -5.69 -13.16
CA ARG A 20 15.64 -6.86 -13.40
C ARG A 20 14.29 -6.41 -13.92
N THR A 21 13.92 -6.84 -15.11
CA THR A 21 12.60 -6.61 -15.69
C THR A 21 11.77 -7.88 -15.60
N LEU A 22 10.58 -7.77 -15.02
CA LEU A 22 9.62 -8.86 -14.86
C LEU A 22 8.34 -8.47 -15.58
N ARG A 23 7.76 -9.41 -16.34
CA ARG A 23 6.48 -9.21 -17.01
C ARG A 23 5.56 -10.39 -16.79
N GLY A 24 4.26 -10.11 -16.82
CA GLY A 24 3.28 -11.18 -16.94
C GLY A 24 1.85 -10.69 -17.01
N ALA A 25 0.92 -11.61 -16.75
CA ALA A 25 -0.50 -11.38 -16.90
C ALA A 25 -1.23 -11.27 -15.55
N LEU A 26 -2.31 -10.51 -15.55
CA LEU A 26 -3.30 -10.46 -14.50
C LEU A 26 -4.58 -11.08 -15.05
N SER A 27 -5.12 -12.09 -14.37
CA SER A 27 -6.34 -12.75 -14.82
C SER A 27 -7.36 -12.90 -13.69
N LEU A 28 -8.58 -12.42 -13.93
CA LEU A 28 -9.71 -12.53 -13.02
C LEU A 28 -10.82 -13.41 -13.62
N PRO A 29 -11.59 -14.14 -12.79
CA PRO A 29 -12.73 -14.93 -13.26
C PRO A 29 -13.80 -14.07 -13.94
N GLY A 30 -14.23 -14.47 -15.15
CA GLY A 30 -15.28 -13.78 -15.90
C GLY A 30 -14.88 -12.39 -16.40
N ARG A 31 -13.57 -12.16 -16.59
CA ARG A 31 -13.03 -10.96 -17.23
C ARG A 31 -13.48 -10.85 -18.69
N ILE A 32 -13.64 -9.60 -19.14
CA ILE A 32 -13.84 -9.21 -20.54
C ILE A 32 -12.48 -9.06 -21.23
N ARG A 33 -11.50 -8.51 -20.50
CA ARG A 33 -10.14 -8.28 -21.00
C ARG A 33 -9.12 -8.72 -19.96
N ASP A 34 -8.07 -9.39 -20.42
CA ASP A 34 -6.90 -9.71 -19.62
C ASP A 34 -6.13 -8.46 -19.21
N GLY A 35 -5.50 -8.52 -18.05
CA GLY A 35 -4.57 -7.49 -17.60
C GLY A 35 -3.12 -7.92 -17.80
N ARG A 36 -2.21 -6.96 -17.70
CA ARG A 36 -0.77 -7.16 -17.82
C ARG A 36 -0.05 -6.34 -16.77
N TRP A 37 1.16 -6.75 -16.44
CA TRP A 37 2.02 -5.97 -15.58
C TRP A 37 3.48 -6.09 -16.03
N THR A 38 4.20 -4.99 -15.87
CA THR A 38 5.65 -4.90 -15.99
C THR A 38 6.19 -4.31 -14.70
N ARG A 39 7.20 -4.94 -14.10
CA ARG A 39 7.96 -4.42 -12.97
C ARG A 39 9.43 -4.36 -13.34
N ILE A 40 10.03 -3.19 -13.18
CA ILE A 40 11.47 -3.00 -13.28
C ILE A 40 12.00 -2.81 -11.86
N GLU A 41 12.94 -3.63 -11.47
CA GLU A 41 13.68 -3.53 -10.22
C GLU A 41 15.08 -3.02 -10.55
N THR A 42 15.52 -1.97 -9.88
CA THR A 42 16.88 -1.43 -10.02
C THR A 42 17.57 -1.48 -8.66
N ARG A 43 18.81 -1.94 -8.66
CA ARG A 43 19.70 -1.98 -7.50
C ARG A 43 21.02 -1.32 -7.85
N LEU A 44 21.39 -0.31 -7.08
CA LEU A 44 22.65 0.40 -7.25
C LEU A 44 23.78 -0.36 -6.55
N PRO A 45 25.00 -0.35 -7.09
CA PRO A 45 26.14 -1.02 -6.47
C PRO A 45 26.46 -0.40 -5.10
N GLY A 46 26.59 -1.24 -4.08
CA GLY A 46 26.92 -0.80 -2.72
C GLY A 46 25.75 -0.17 -1.95
N ASP A 47 24.52 -0.25 -2.47
CA ASP A 47 23.32 0.27 -1.84
C ASP A 47 22.34 -0.86 -1.53
N ASP A 48 21.77 -0.82 -0.31
CA ASP A 48 20.77 -1.80 0.12
C ASP A 48 19.35 -1.40 -0.32
N ALA A 49 19.19 -0.21 -0.92
CA ALA A 49 17.91 0.24 -1.45
C ALA A 49 17.49 -0.55 -2.71
N VAL A 50 16.18 -0.70 -2.87
CA VAL A 50 15.58 -1.25 -4.09
C VAL A 50 14.63 -0.23 -4.69
N PHE A 51 14.84 0.07 -5.96
CA PHE A 51 13.98 0.97 -6.74
C PHE A 51 13.06 0.14 -7.63
N LEU A 52 11.78 0.44 -7.61
CA LEU A 52 10.76 -0.30 -8.34
C LEU A 52 10.00 0.68 -9.25
N SER A 53 9.92 0.38 -10.54
CA SER A 53 8.99 1.04 -11.47
C SER A 53 7.98 0.02 -11.95
N LEU A 54 6.70 0.34 -11.82
CA LEU A 54 5.61 -0.56 -12.17
C LEU A 54 4.67 0.07 -13.19
N GLU A 55 4.29 -0.73 -14.17
CA GLU A 55 3.21 -0.45 -15.10
C GLU A 55 2.21 -1.61 -15.02
N LEU A 56 0.95 -1.30 -14.71
CA LEU A 56 -0.12 -2.28 -14.62
C LEU A 56 -1.29 -1.87 -15.51
N GLU A 57 -1.72 -2.80 -16.35
CA GLU A 57 -3.01 -2.79 -17.02
C GLU A 57 -3.92 -3.75 -16.27
N TYR A 58 -4.89 -3.22 -15.53
CA TYR A 58 -5.80 -4.06 -14.77
C TYR A 58 -6.78 -4.78 -15.71
N PRO A 59 -7.14 -6.05 -15.38
CA PRO A 59 -8.18 -6.76 -16.10
C PRO A 59 -9.48 -5.98 -16.09
N GLU A 60 -10.26 -6.13 -17.14
CA GLU A 60 -11.60 -5.58 -17.21
C GLU A 60 -12.63 -6.66 -16.92
N THR A 61 -13.62 -6.34 -16.12
CA THR A 61 -14.67 -7.26 -15.67
C THR A 61 -16.04 -6.60 -15.80
N PRO A 62 -17.10 -7.38 -16.08
CA PRO A 62 -18.43 -6.83 -16.23
C PRO A 62 -18.92 -6.26 -14.90
N HIS A 63 -19.61 -5.12 -14.97
CA HIS A 63 -20.15 -4.47 -13.78
C HIS A 63 -21.27 -5.34 -13.17
N ARG A 64 -21.00 -5.88 -11.98
CA ARG A 64 -21.86 -6.83 -11.25
C ARG A 64 -21.77 -6.56 -9.76
N GLY A 65 -22.84 -6.88 -9.02
CA GLY A 65 -22.83 -6.78 -7.56
C GLY A 65 -22.68 -5.36 -7.01
N TYR A 66 -22.98 -4.34 -7.81
CA TYR A 66 -23.07 -2.95 -7.36
C TYR A 66 -24.46 -2.63 -6.81
N ASP A 67 -24.53 -1.68 -5.88
CA ASP A 67 -25.81 -1.17 -5.38
C ASP A 67 -26.47 -0.27 -6.44
N LYS A 68 -27.73 -0.58 -6.81
CA LYS A 68 -28.44 0.11 -7.89
C LYS A 68 -28.80 1.56 -7.53
N ALA A 69 -29.16 1.82 -6.27
CA ALA A 69 -29.53 3.17 -5.83
C ALA A 69 -28.30 4.08 -5.78
N LYS A 70 -27.18 3.56 -5.27
CA LYS A 70 -25.89 4.24 -5.27
C LYS A 70 -25.36 4.45 -6.69
N ALA A 71 -25.53 3.48 -7.58
CA ALA A 71 -25.17 3.63 -8.99
C ALA A 71 -25.97 4.73 -9.69
N ALA A 72 -27.28 4.83 -9.43
CA ALA A 72 -28.11 5.92 -9.95
C ALA A 72 -27.66 7.30 -9.41
N ARG A 73 -27.28 7.38 -8.13
CA ARG A 73 -26.78 8.63 -7.51
C ARG A 73 -25.40 9.05 -8.03
N LEU A 74 -24.50 8.09 -8.26
CA LEU A 74 -23.14 8.34 -8.74
C LEU A 74 -23.04 8.42 -10.27
N ASP A 75 -24.16 8.20 -10.97
CA ASP A 75 -24.25 8.06 -12.44
C ASP A 75 -23.18 7.11 -13.01
N ARG A 76 -22.92 6.02 -12.30
CA ARG A 76 -21.93 5.02 -12.71
C ARG A 76 -22.19 3.68 -12.07
N THR A 77 -21.83 2.62 -12.80
CA THR A 77 -21.84 1.24 -12.31
C THR A 77 -20.41 0.75 -12.10
N TRP A 78 -20.23 -0.34 -11.35
CA TRP A 78 -18.91 -0.91 -11.06
C TRP A 78 -19.01 -2.42 -10.84
N ASP A 79 -17.89 -3.13 -10.75
CA ASP A 79 -17.87 -4.53 -10.32
C ASP A 79 -17.57 -4.62 -8.82
N GLY A 80 -18.60 -4.86 -8.01
CA GLY A 80 -18.53 -4.98 -6.55
C GLY A 80 -17.76 -6.21 -6.06
N ARG A 81 -17.34 -7.11 -6.95
CA ARG A 81 -16.48 -8.25 -6.61
C ARG A 81 -15.01 -7.83 -6.43
N TRP A 82 -14.64 -6.63 -6.88
CA TRP A 82 -13.32 -6.06 -6.59
C TRP A 82 -13.26 -5.62 -5.13
N THR A 83 -12.49 -6.36 -4.33
CA THR A 83 -12.34 -6.11 -2.90
C THR A 83 -10.98 -5.53 -2.56
N GLU A 84 -9.89 -6.02 -3.14
CA GLU A 84 -8.54 -5.53 -2.87
C GLU A 84 -7.72 -5.42 -4.15
N VAL A 85 -6.80 -4.45 -4.20
CA VAL A 85 -5.80 -4.30 -5.25
C VAL A 85 -4.44 -4.09 -4.60
N LEU A 86 -3.52 -5.01 -4.87
CA LEU A 86 -2.21 -5.09 -4.20
C LEU A 86 -1.09 -5.02 -5.26
N PRO A 87 -0.85 -3.85 -5.89
CA PRO A 87 0.02 -3.79 -7.07
C PRO A 87 1.49 -4.02 -6.73
N ALA A 88 1.92 -3.66 -5.51
CA ALA A 88 3.28 -3.85 -5.02
C ALA A 88 3.29 -4.02 -3.49
N GLU A 89 2.54 -4.99 -2.95
CA GLU A 89 2.53 -5.24 -1.51
C GLU A 89 3.95 -5.59 -1.01
N ILE A 90 4.44 -4.80 -0.07
CA ILE A 90 5.72 -5.00 0.61
C ILE A 90 5.44 -5.67 1.95
N VAL A 91 6.14 -6.77 2.19
CA VAL A 91 6.09 -7.52 3.45
C VAL A 91 7.48 -7.43 4.10
N PRO A 92 7.64 -6.62 5.16
CA PRO A 92 8.86 -6.62 5.95
C PRO A 92 9.21 -8.03 6.42
N ALA A 93 10.50 -8.38 6.36
CA ALA A 93 11.00 -9.69 6.79
C ALA A 93 11.10 -9.81 8.33
N PHE A 94 10.82 -8.74 9.06
CA PHE A 94 10.86 -8.65 10.52
C PHE A 94 9.45 -8.48 11.10
N ASP A 95 9.32 -8.85 12.37
CA ASP A 95 8.11 -8.67 13.18
C ASP A 95 8.36 -7.72 14.35
N ALA A 96 7.27 -7.30 14.99
CA ALA A 96 7.30 -6.54 16.23
C ALA A 96 6.71 -7.38 17.38
N ASP A 97 7.18 -7.09 18.59
CA ASP A 97 6.52 -7.57 19.81
C ASP A 97 5.14 -6.90 19.91
N PRO A 98 4.03 -7.63 20.07
CA PRO A 98 2.71 -7.01 20.24
C PRO A 98 2.64 -6.01 21.40
N ALA A 99 3.46 -6.14 22.44
CA ALA A 99 3.56 -5.18 23.54
C ALA A 99 4.35 -3.92 23.17
N ARG A 100 5.16 -3.98 22.11
CA ARG A 100 5.94 -2.87 21.53
C ARG A 100 5.69 -2.84 20.02
N PRO A 101 4.49 -2.40 19.60
CA PRO A 101 4.05 -2.52 18.23
C PRO A 101 4.93 -1.72 17.26
N PHE A 102 4.80 -2.01 15.98
CA PHE A 102 5.44 -1.21 14.94
C PHE A 102 5.14 0.28 15.13
N ARG A 103 6.15 1.12 14.93
CA ARG A 103 6.00 2.56 14.82
C ARG A 103 6.02 2.96 13.35
N VAL A 104 5.02 3.75 12.95
CA VAL A 104 4.92 4.31 11.61
C VAL A 104 5.38 5.76 11.66
N PHE A 105 6.31 6.13 10.80
CA PHE A 105 6.81 7.48 10.61
C PHE A 105 6.33 7.99 9.26
N LYS A 106 5.91 9.25 9.20
CA LYS A 106 5.41 9.89 8.00
C LYS A 106 5.93 11.31 7.91
N ARG A 107 6.21 11.75 6.69
CA ARG A 107 6.43 13.17 6.38
C ARG A 107 5.19 13.72 5.69
N ASN A 108 4.66 14.85 6.14
CA ASN A 108 3.51 15.49 5.48
C ASN A 108 3.96 16.44 4.36
N PHE A 109 3.00 17.05 3.64
CA PHE A 109 3.28 18.02 2.56
C PHE A 109 3.90 19.34 3.04
N PHE A 110 3.83 19.63 4.34
CA PHE A 110 4.48 20.81 4.95
C PHE A 110 5.90 20.52 5.42
N GLY A 111 6.39 19.29 5.23
CA GLY A 111 7.73 18.86 5.64
C GLY A 111 7.81 18.32 7.08
N ASP A 112 6.70 18.29 7.83
CA ASP A 112 6.74 17.79 9.20
C ASP A 112 6.83 16.28 9.23
N VAL A 113 7.80 15.77 9.98
CA VAL A 113 7.92 14.36 10.31
C VAL A 113 7.19 14.08 11.61
N SER A 114 6.22 13.16 11.56
CA SER A 114 5.46 12.71 12.73
C SER A 114 5.40 11.18 12.76
N SER A 115 4.98 10.62 13.89
CA SER A 115 4.87 9.17 14.03
C SER A 115 3.68 8.75 14.90
N TYR A 116 3.24 7.51 14.72
CA TYR A 116 2.21 6.87 15.53
C TYR A 116 2.49 5.36 15.66
N ALA A 117 1.96 4.74 16.72
CA ALA A 117 2.05 3.30 16.91
C ALA A 117 0.97 2.58 16.10
N ALA A 118 1.30 1.43 15.52
CA ALA A 118 0.34 0.50 14.95
C ALA A 118 -0.26 -0.39 16.05
N ASP A 119 -0.81 0.20 17.10
CA ASP A 119 -1.25 -0.44 18.35
C ASP A 119 -2.71 -0.91 18.33
N HIS A 120 -3.27 -1.06 17.13
CA HIS A 120 -4.67 -1.36 16.91
C HIS A 120 -5.19 -2.57 17.73
N HIS A 121 -4.37 -3.61 17.90
CA HIS A 121 -4.71 -4.79 18.69
C HIS A 121 -4.71 -4.56 20.20
N LEU A 122 -3.94 -3.58 20.69
CA LEU A 122 -3.93 -3.18 22.11
C LEU A 122 -5.17 -2.39 22.47
N VAL A 123 -5.62 -1.50 21.56
CA VAL A 123 -6.78 -0.63 21.80
C VAL A 123 -8.11 -1.37 21.60
N SER A 124 -8.23 -2.16 20.53
CA SER A 124 -9.50 -2.79 20.15
C SER A 124 -9.64 -4.26 20.59
N GLY A 125 -8.54 -4.89 21.00
CA GLY A 125 -8.45 -6.35 21.18
C GLY A 125 -8.46 -7.16 19.87
N ALA A 126 -8.68 -6.53 18.71
CA ALA A 126 -8.70 -7.21 17.43
C ALA A 126 -7.28 -7.61 17.01
N ARG A 127 -7.03 -8.91 16.85
CA ARG A 127 -5.75 -9.42 16.38
C ARG A 127 -5.45 -9.11 14.91
N ARG A 128 -6.40 -8.58 14.16
CA ARG A 128 -6.22 -8.23 12.75
C ARG A 128 -6.86 -6.88 12.46
N THR A 129 -6.09 -5.99 11.86
CA THR A 129 -6.57 -4.73 11.28
C THR A 129 -6.48 -4.85 9.77
N ALA A 130 -7.64 -4.92 9.12
CA ALA A 130 -7.73 -5.28 7.71
C ALA A 130 -7.15 -4.20 6.77
N SER A 131 -7.31 -2.93 7.14
CA SER A 131 -6.78 -1.77 6.43
C SER A 131 -6.66 -0.61 7.41
N PHE A 132 -5.56 0.12 7.37
CA PHE A 132 -5.45 1.43 7.99
C PHE A 132 -4.52 2.31 7.15
N ASN A 133 -4.84 3.60 7.09
CA ASN A 133 -3.98 4.60 6.50
C ASN A 133 -4.19 5.93 7.25
N ASN A 134 -3.56 6.06 8.42
CA ASN A 134 -3.70 7.23 9.28
C ASN A 134 -2.72 8.36 8.87
N HIS A 135 -2.30 8.38 7.60
CA HIS A 135 -1.25 9.23 7.10
C HIS A 135 -1.62 9.91 5.78
N ILE A 136 -1.43 11.23 5.75
CA ILE A 136 -1.31 12.01 4.51
C ILE A 136 0.17 12.27 4.35
N THR A 137 0.77 11.76 3.27
CA THR A 137 2.23 11.56 3.23
C THR A 137 2.86 12.04 1.94
N HIS A 138 4.00 12.73 2.08
CA HIS A 138 4.83 13.22 0.98
C HIS A 138 6.31 13.37 1.41
N PRO A 139 7.27 12.72 0.73
CA PRO A 139 7.12 11.67 -0.29
C PRO A 139 7.18 10.24 0.29
N TRP A 140 7.45 10.07 1.59
CA TRP A 140 7.77 8.76 2.15
C TRP A 140 7.05 8.41 3.47
N VAL A 141 6.81 7.11 3.66
CA VAL A 141 6.39 6.51 4.94
C VAL A 141 7.42 5.48 5.38
N ALA A 142 7.68 5.36 6.66
CA ALA A 142 8.57 4.35 7.21
C ALA A 142 7.92 3.57 8.35
N VAL A 143 8.37 2.34 8.56
CA VAL A 143 7.94 1.49 9.67
C VAL A 143 9.16 0.90 10.36
N SER A 144 9.14 0.84 11.69
CA SER A 144 10.21 0.23 12.51
C SER A 144 9.61 -0.61 13.63
N ASN A 145 10.28 -1.71 13.98
CA ASN A 145 9.99 -2.51 15.19
C ASN A 145 10.82 -2.05 16.42
N GLY A 146 11.58 -0.97 16.29
CA GLY A 146 12.48 -0.45 17.34
C GLY A 146 13.96 -0.77 17.10
N SER A 147 14.28 -1.80 16.30
CA SER A 147 15.66 -2.20 15.99
C SER A 147 15.97 -2.16 14.50
N GLU A 148 14.98 -2.40 13.65
CA GLU A 148 15.10 -2.35 12.20
C GLU A 148 13.82 -1.82 11.58
N GLY A 149 13.95 -1.28 10.38
CA GLY A 149 12.85 -0.66 9.67
C GLY A 149 13.04 -0.61 8.18
N ILE A 150 11.95 -0.25 7.49
CA ILE A 150 11.96 0.07 6.06
C ILE A 150 11.29 1.42 5.86
N LEU A 151 11.85 2.23 4.96
CA LEU A 151 11.25 3.44 4.45
C LEU A 151 10.85 3.20 3.00
N VAL A 152 9.62 3.57 2.65
CA VAL A 152 9.08 3.48 1.29
C VAL A 152 8.78 4.90 0.82
N ALA A 153 9.39 5.30 -0.29
CA ALA A 153 9.17 6.59 -0.93
C ALA A 153 8.38 6.42 -2.23
N GLN A 154 7.57 7.41 -2.60
CA GLN A 154 6.94 7.51 -3.92
C GLN A 154 7.66 8.54 -4.81
N TYR A 155 7.77 8.24 -6.10
CA TYR A 155 8.34 9.17 -7.07
C TYR A 155 7.30 10.20 -7.50
N GLU A 156 7.64 11.48 -7.45
CA GLU A 156 6.70 12.57 -7.74
C GLU A 156 6.52 12.81 -9.25
N GLY A 157 7.50 12.42 -10.07
CA GLY A 157 7.40 12.55 -11.54
C GLY A 157 6.38 11.60 -12.21
N ASP A 158 5.84 10.63 -11.46
CA ASP A 158 4.75 9.74 -11.89
C ASP A 158 3.43 10.10 -11.16
N ARG A 159 2.63 9.11 -10.76
CA ARG A 159 1.49 9.32 -9.87
C ARG A 159 1.96 9.54 -8.45
N CYS A 160 1.60 10.68 -7.86
CA CYS A 160 1.65 10.91 -6.42
C CYS A 160 0.27 10.67 -5.79
N ASN A 161 0.22 10.08 -4.59
CA ASN A 161 -1.02 9.83 -3.85
C ASN A 161 -0.91 10.38 -2.42
N PHE A 162 -1.91 11.18 -2.00
CA PHE A 162 -2.00 11.69 -0.63
C PHE A 162 -2.19 10.58 0.40
N ALA A 163 -3.00 9.56 0.08
CA ALA A 163 -3.20 8.36 0.87
C ALA A 163 -2.23 7.26 0.39
N PHE A 164 -0.97 7.62 0.22
CA PHE A 164 0.10 6.69 -0.14
C PHE A 164 0.18 5.55 0.88
N CYS A 165 0.46 4.34 0.39
CA CYS A 165 0.83 3.18 1.20
C CYS A 165 -0.13 2.76 2.35
N PRO A 166 -1.40 2.42 2.06
CA PRO A 166 -2.25 1.73 3.03
C PRO A 166 -1.57 0.51 3.65
N MET A 167 -1.83 0.25 4.92
CA MET A 167 -1.20 -0.81 5.69
C MET A 167 -2.23 -1.78 6.26
N ARG A 168 -1.79 -2.99 6.58
CA ARG A 168 -2.56 -3.93 7.40
C ARG A 168 -1.68 -4.59 8.43
N SER A 169 -2.27 -4.91 9.57
CA SER A 169 -1.56 -5.54 10.68
C SER A 169 -2.27 -6.79 11.16
N GLU A 170 -1.49 -7.77 11.58
CA GLU A 170 -1.97 -9.03 12.13
C GLU A 170 -1.06 -9.48 13.29
N VAL A 171 -1.65 -9.90 14.40
CA VAL A 171 -0.97 -10.50 15.55
C VAL A 171 -1.23 -12.00 15.54
N THR A 172 -0.20 -12.77 15.16
CA THR A 172 -0.26 -14.23 15.04
C THR A 172 1.01 -14.83 15.64
N GLY A 173 0.87 -15.91 16.41
CA GLY A 173 2.01 -16.59 17.05
C GLY A 173 2.77 -15.71 18.06
N GLY A 174 2.09 -14.74 18.70
CA GLY A 174 2.72 -13.81 19.64
C GLY A 174 3.61 -12.74 18.98
N ARG A 175 3.51 -12.58 17.66
CA ARG A 175 4.24 -11.56 16.89
C ARG A 175 3.28 -10.69 16.10
N GLN A 176 3.55 -9.40 16.02
CA GLN A 176 2.85 -8.50 15.12
C GLN A 176 3.56 -8.49 13.76
N ARG A 177 2.80 -8.71 12.70
CA ARG A 177 3.23 -8.55 11.30
C ARG A 177 2.54 -7.34 10.69
N LEU A 178 3.24 -6.71 9.76
CA LEU A 178 2.73 -5.57 9.00
C LEU A 178 2.89 -5.85 7.51
N ARG A 179 1.98 -5.31 6.70
CA ARG A 179 2.12 -5.25 5.25
C ARG A 179 1.81 -3.84 4.77
N LEU A 180 2.53 -3.42 3.74
CA LEU A 180 2.49 -2.08 3.18
C LEU A 180 2.07 -2.19 1.72
N ASN A 181 1.09 -1.41 1.28
CA ASN A 181 0.53 -1.55 -0.06
C ASN A 181 0.58 -0.23 -0.84
N PRO A 182 1.77 0.22 -1.29
CA PRO A 182 1.90 1.44 -2.08
C PRO A 182 0.95 1.39 -3.28
N PHE A 183 0.20 2.48 -3.47
CA PHE A 183 -0.78 2.67 -4.56
C PHE A 183 -1.90 1.63 -4.67
N GLY A 184 -2.06 0.76 -3.68
CA GLY A 184 -3.14 -0.23 -3.63
C GLY A 184 -4.23 0.12 -2.63
N THR A 185 -5.16 -0.81 -2.45
CA THR A 185 -6.21 -0.73 -1.44
C THR A 185 -6.44 -2.08 -0.79
N TYR A 186 -6.60 -2.06 0.53
CA TYR A 186 -7.07 -3.19 1.31
C TYR A 186 -8.57 -3.05 1.61
N TYR A 187 -9.22 -4.18 1.90
CA TYR A 187 -10.61 -4.22 2.32
C TYR A 187 -10.81 -5.30 3.38
N GLY A 188 -11.74 -5.02 4.30
CA GLY A 188 -12.16 -5.95 5.33
C GLY A 188 -12.85 -5.24 6.48
N PRO A 189 -13.08 -5.96 7.61
CA PRO A 189 -13.80 -5.42 8.75
C PRO A 189 -13.15 -4.14 9.26
N GLN A 190 -13.96 -3.09 9.31
CA GLN A 190 -13.57 -1.78 9.81
C GLN A 190 -13.65 -1.76 11.35
N TRP A 191 -12.89 -0.84 11.93
CA TRP A 191 -12.82 -0.64 13.37
C TRP A 191 -14.18 -0.36 14.01
N LYS A 192 -14.43 -0.98 15.16
CA LYS A 192 -15.50 -0.57 16.09
C LYS A 192 -14.90 0.46 17.04
N TYR A 193 -15.18 1.74 16.82
CA TYR A 193 -14.74 2.80 17.75
C TYR A 193 -15.34 2.59 19.14
N ALA A 194 -14.61 2.97 20.20
CA ALA A 194 -15.09 2.89 21.59
C ALA A 194 -16.35 3.74 21.83
N THR A 195 -16.59 4.77 21.01
CA THR A 195 -17.82 5.58 21.00
C THR A 195 -18.98 4.93 20.23
N ALA A 196 -18.83 3.71 19.72
CA ALA A 196 -19.93 2.92 19.15
C ALA A 196 -20.85 2.38 20.26
N VAL A 197 -21.38 3.27 21.08
CA VAL A 197 -22.41 2.99 22.08
C VAL A 197 -23.76 2.92 21.36
N THR A 198 -24.58 1.97 21.77
CA THR A 198 -25.83 1.53 21.12
C THR A 198 -26.85 2.67 20.91
N GLY A 199 -27.27 2.92 19.66
CA GLY A 199 -28.35 3.89 19.34
C GLY A 199 -28.43 4.32 17.87
N LEU A 200 -29.32 5.28 17.58
CA LEU A 200 -29.56 5.94 16.27
C LEU A 200 -28.27 6.40 15.57
N GLY A 201 -27.23 6.75 16.33
CA GLY A 201 -25.91 7.10 15.80
C GLY A 201 -25.22 5.97 15.03
N ARG A 202 -25.41 4.69 15.43
CA ARG A 202 -24.94 3.53 14.67
C ARG A 202 -25.73 3.35 13.38
N ALA A 203 -27.04 3.57 13.41
CA ALA A 203 -27.88 3.49 12.22
C ALA A 203 -27.51 4.57 11.19
N MET A 204 -27.28 5.81 11.64
CA MET A 204 -26.77 6.90 10.80
C MET A 204 -25.34 6.65 10.32
N ALA A 205 -24.45 6.11 11.16
CA ALA A 205 -23.09 5.75 10.76
C ALA A 205 -23.06 4.60 9.74
N VAL A 206 -23.96 3.63 9.82
CA VAL A 206 -24.13 2.55 8.83
C VAL A 206 -24.77 3.07 7.53
N LEU A 207 -25.67 4.05 7.60
CA LEU A 207 -26.24 4.71 6.41
C LEU A 207 -25.21 5.62 5.70
N MET A 208 -24.28 6.22 6.47
CA MET A 208 -23.16 7.02 5.95
C MET A 208 -21.89 6.18 5.72
N ALA A 209 -21.94 4.87 5.99
CA ALA A 209 -20.85 3.92 5.79
C ALA A 209 -20.58 3.59 4.31
N ASP A 210 -21.17 4.35 3.37
CA ASP A 210 -20.81 4.32 1.96
C ASP A 210 -19.30 4.53 1.72
N GLN A 211 -18.60 5.13 2.69
CA GLN A 211 -17.14 5.29 2.75
C GLN A 211 -16.37 4.02 3.20
N LEU A 212 -17.07 2.98 3.66
CA LEU A 212 -16.50 1.68 4.03
C LEU A 212 -16.46 0.69 2.86
N ASP A 213 -17.04 1.05 1.71
CA ASP A 213 -16.96 0.23 0.51
C ASP A 213 -15.54 0.19 -0.04
N SER A 214 -15.20 -0.95 -0.62
CA SER A 214 -13.91 -1.14 -1.29
C SER A 214 -13.71 -0.10 -2.39
N TYR A 215 -12.53 0.53 -2.42
CA TYR A 215 -12.10 1.36 -3.55
C TYR A 215 -11.55 0.52 -4.72
N ALA A 216 -11.35 -0.79 -4.55
CA ALA A 216 -10.81 -1.65 -5.61
C ALA A 216 -11.57 -1.59 -6.94
N PRO A 217 -12.91 -1.40 -7.01
CA PRO A 217 -13.61 -1.29 -8.29
C PRO A 217 -13.14 -0.12 -9.16
N SER A 218 -12.49 0.92 -8.62
CA SER A 218 -11.96 2.03 -9.41
C SER A 218 -10.79 1.63 -10.31
N TYR A 219 -10.15 0.48 -10.05
CA TYR A 219 -9.04 -0.05 -10.84
C TYR A 219 -9.52 -0.89 -12.03
N ASN A 220 -10.78 -1.33 -12.06
CA ASN A 220 -11.33 -2.19 -13.10
C ASN A 220 -11.09 -1.61 -14.51
N GLY A 221 -10.35 -2.34 -15.34
CA GLY A 221 -10.02 -1.95 -16.71
C GLY A 221 -9.09 -0.74 -16.86
N LYS A 222 -8.47 -0.23 -15.78
CA LYS A 222 -7.59 0.96 -15.81
C LYS A 222 -6.13 0.60 -16.00
N THR A 223 -5.32 1.62 -16.31
CA THR A 223 -3.85 1.54 -16.27
C THR A 223 -3.32 2.34 -15.07
N SER A 224 -2.24 1.86 -14.46
CA SER A 224 -1.50 2.57 -13.43
C SER A 224 0.00 2.48 -13.69
N ARG A 225 0.68 3.61 -13.53
CA ARG A 225 2.14 3.71 -13.54
C ARG A 225 2.57 4.42 -12.28
N PHE A 226 3.57 3.87 -11.60
CA PHE A 226 4.17 4.47 -10.42
C PHE A 226 5.54 3.89 -10.18
N SER A 227 6.37 4.66 -9.48
CA SER A 227 7.66 4.21 -9.01
C SER A 227 7.73 4.35 -7.49
N VAL A 228 8.42 3.41 -6.83
CA VAL A 228 8.70 3.45 -5.38
C VAL A 228 10.15 3.08 -5.10
N ALA A 229 10.74 3.69 -4.09
CA ALA A 229 12.04 3.29 -3.54
C ALA A 229 11.85 2.72 -2.14
N VAL A 230 12.56 1.63 -1.84
CA VAL A 230 12.51 0.93 -0.55
C VAL A 230 13.90 0.95 0.07
N PHE A 231 14.03 1.65 1.20
CA PHE A 231 15.28 1.83 1.94
C PHE A 231 15.21 1.06 3.26
N PRO A 232 15.98 -0.02 3.46
CA PRO A 232 16.13 -0.61 4.77
C PRO A 232 16.95 0.30 5.68
N PHE A 233 16.66 0.27 6.99
CA PHE A 233 17.45 0.98 7.98
C PHE A 233 17.50 0.22 9.31
N ARG A 234 18.50 0.56 10.14
CA ARG A 234 18.63 0.08 11.51
C ARG A 234 18.24 1.17 12.48
N GLY A 235 17.70 0.75 13.62
CA GLY A 235 17.28 1.61 14.70
C GLY A 235 15.76 1.86 14.76
N PRO A 236 15.34 2.63 15.76
CA PRO A 236 13.92 2.86 16.06
C PRO A 236 13.24 3.82 15.09
N GLU A 237 14.00 4.59 14.32
CA GLU A 237 13.51 5.62 13.39
C GLU A 237 14.40 5.70 12.15
N PRO A 238 13.88 6.15 10.98
CA PRO A 238 14.69 6.29 9.78
C PRO A 238 15.77 7.36 9.98
N PRO A 239 17.06 7.03 9.78
CA PRO A 239 18.16 8.00 9.87
C PRO A 239 17.95 9.19 8.94
N GLU A 240 18.47 10.36 9.31
CA GLU A 240 18.41 11.57 8.48
C GLU A 240 18.93 11.35 7.06
N GLU A 241 20.03 10.61 6.91
CA GLU A 241 20.58 10.26 5.60
C GLU A 241 19.55 9.50 4.73
N ILE A 242 18.86 8.51 5.29
CA ILE A 242 17.87 7.71 4.56
C ILE A 242 16.63 8.56 4.22
N ARG A 243 16.24 9.49 5.11
CA ARG A 243 15.15 10.44 4.84
C ARG A 243 15.52 11.39 3.69
N ARG A 244 16.74 11.95 3.72
CA ARG A 244 17.23 12.85 2.67
C ARG A 244 17.27 12.15 1.31
N ARG A 245 17.86 10.96 1.24
CA ARG A 245 17.91 10.14 0.01
C ARG A 245 16.52 9.83 -0.55
N ALA A 246 15.55 9.55 0.32
CA ALA A 246 14.18 9.31 -0.08
C ALA A 246 13.48 10.56 -0.64
N GLU A 247 13.80 11.73 -0.10
CA GLU A 247 13.30 13.02 -0.58
C GLU A 247 13.94 13.39 -1.91
N GLU A 248 15.27 13.29 -2.02
CA GLU A 248 16.02 13.50 -3.26
C GLU A 248 15.47 12.59 -4.39
N TRP A 249 15.26 11.31 -4.09
CA TRP A 249 14.69 10.37 -5.06
C TRP A 249 13.23 10.71 -5.43
N GLY A 250 12.41 11.12 -4.45
CA GLY A 250 11.03 11.54 -4.67
C GLY A 250 10.94 12.70 -5.68
N GLU A 251 11.84 13.68 -5.54
CA GLU A 251 11.94 14.88 -6.38
C GLU A 251 12.58 14.62 -7.76
N GLY A 252 13.19 13.45 -7.98
CA GLY A 252 13.89 13.12 -9.22
C GLY A 252 15.28 13.74 -9.34
N THR A 253 15.93 14.00 -8.21
CA THR A 253 17.28 14.59 -8.15
C THR A 253 18.40 13.54 -8.00
N VAL A 254 18.06 12.25 -8.13
CA VAL A 254 18.96 11.07 -7.98
C VAL A 254 19.02 10.26 -9.28
#